data_AF-A0A7U9QX90-F1
#
_entry.id   AF-A0A7U9QX90-F1
#
_cell.length_a   1.000
_cell.length_b   1.000
_cell.length_c   1.000
_cell.angle_alpha   90.00
_cell.angle_beta   90.00
_cell.angle_gamma   90.00
#
_symmetry.space_group_name_H-M   'P 1'
#
loop_
_entity.id
_entity.type
_entity.pdbx_description
1 polymer ?
#
loop_
_entity_poly.entity_id
_entity_poly.type
_entity_poly.pdbx_seq_one_letter_code
_entity_poly.pdbx_strand_id
1 'polypeptide(L)'
;MNFSLLEGFHSKWQDILVIGKTTERNGIKYHIVGMTLSDEAKLYIIEPYMEPKSRNRKGIRNHRRMLKEHERHGYSYLHCSDLCLGDVHLKIQGGMGSPMDSDNYGMIQLFFDMMGAGWTVPGWLKDIDWENLMLLTLNIAEVSKLPHLTPQTPIAITHRPNPIQHIIEKTVTLNVGKSRSFCFVDNHGDEVLCHINSVALIDVWKNTEEELNDPKLAERFSPEQLKEAAKHSYDALEQCCPKGMCYIGIEYECSKNYDLTFYSKQYLKSRPETHQGSSHFLMMRLKPDQETGTHGLPLKGCVIQTPVPPDTIKIPAELFLYYERVDEWTETILLK
;
A
#
# COMPACT_ATOMS: atom_id res chain seq x y z
N MET A 1 2.42 -8.77 -34.45
CA MET A 1 3.40 -9.61 -33.74
C MET A 1 4.64 -9.79 -34.62
N ASN A 2 5.85 -9.60 -34.10
CA ASN A 2 7.10 -9.92 -34.80
C ASN A 2 8.00 -10.74 -33.86
N PHE A 3 9.02 -11.42 -34.41
CA PHE A 3 9.84 -12.34 -33.62
C PHE A 3 10.69 -11.66 -32.54
N SER A 4 11.10 -10.41 -32.72
CA SER A 4 11.82 -9.66 -31.70
C SER A 4 10.94 -9.36 -30.47
N LEU A 5 9.66 -9.04 -30.69
CA LEU A 5 8.70 -8.84 -29.60
C LEU A 5 8.37 -10.17 -28.91
N LEU A 6 8.31 -11.27 -29.67
CA LEU A 6 8.10 -12.62 -29.14
C LEU A 6 9.28 -13.08 -28.27
N GLU A 7 10.53 -12.84 -28.68
CA GLU A 7 11.72 -13.07 -27.85
C GLU A 7 11.65 -12.30 -26.52
N GLY A 8 11.13 -11.07 -26.55
CA GLY A 8 10.94 -10.25 -25.34
C GLY A 8 9.92 -10.82 -24.35
N PHE A 9 8.97 -11.65 -24.80
CA PHE A 9 8.02 -12.35 -23.92
C PHE A 9 8.55 -13.70 -23.41
N HIS A 10 9.58 -14.25 -24.08
CA HIS A 10 10.10 -15.57 -23.76
C HIS A 10 10.92 -15.53 -22.46
N SER A 11 10.33 -16.05 -21.39
CA SER A 11 11.02 -16.18 -20.10
C SER A 11 11.89 -17.43 -20.08
N LYS A 12 13.15 -17.29 -19.64
CA LYS A 12 14.06 -18.43 -19.38
C LYS A 12 14.14 -18.66 -17.88
N TRP A 13 13.50 -19.72 -17.42
CA TRP A 13 13.52 -20.12 -16.02
C TRP A 13 14.79 -20.94 -15.73
N GLN A 14 15.49 -20.58 -14.66
CA GLN A 14 16.55 -21.41 -14.08
C GLN A 14 15.96 -22.59 -13.31
N ASP A 15 14.82 -22.37 -12.66
CA ASP A 15 14.10 -23.40 -11.90
C ASP A 15 12.59 -23.09 -11.85
N ILE A 16 11.78 -24.14 -11.75
CA ILE A 16 10.31 -24.07 -11.64
C ILE A 16 9.85 -25.04 -10.56
N LEU A 17 9.08 -24.54 -9.61
CA LEU A 17 8.51 -25.32 -8.52
C LEU A 17 6.99 -25.24 -8.55
N VAL A 18 6.32 -26.38 -8.76
CA VAL A 18 4.86 -26.46 -8.68
C VAL A 18 4.43 -26.63 -7.22
N ILE A 19 3.49 -25.79 -6.77
CA ILE A 19 2.79 -25.95 -5.49
C ILE A 19 1.39 -26.53 -5.73
N GLY A 20 0.67 -26.00 -6.71
CA GLY A 20 -0.60 -26.54 -7.22
C GLY A 20 -1.70 -26.70 -6.16
N LYS A 21 -1.83 -25.77 -5.20
CA LYS A 21 -2.73 -25.94 -4.05
C LYS A 21 -3.84 -24.89 -4.03
N THR A 22 -5.08 -25.36 -3.87
CA THR A 22 -6.24 -24.49 -3.63
C THR A 22 -6.52 -24.34 -2.15
N THR A 23 -6.75 -23.09 -1.75
CA THR A 23 -7.27 -22.70 -0.42
C THR A 23 -8.65 -22.08 -0.58
N GLU A 24 -9.46 -22.12 0.48
CA GLU A 24 -10.78 -21.51 0.48
C GLU A 24 -10.97 -20.70 1.76
N ARG A 25 -11.36 -19.42 1.61
CA ARG A 25 -11.64 -18.51 2.73
C ARG A 25 -12.93 -17.76 2.45
N ASN A 26 -13.86 -17.80 3.40
CA ASN A 26 -15.18 -17.15 3.28
C ASN A 26 -15.94 -17.53 1.98
N GLY A 27 -15.80 -18.79 1.54
CA GLY A 27 -16.43 -19.29 0.30
C GLY A 27 -15.73 -18.85 -0.99
N ILE A 28 -14.60 -18.14 -0.90
CA ILE A 28 -13.78 -17.71 -2.04
C ILE A 28 -12.59 -18.64 -2.16
N LYS A 29 -12.36 -19.19 -3.36
CA LYS A 29 -11.24 -20.09 -3.65
C LYS A 29 -10.07 -19.31 -4.22
N TYR A 30 -8.87 -19.68 -3.79
CA TYR A 30 -7.60 -19.16 -4.28
C TYR A 30 -6.74 -20.32 -4.72
N HIS A 31 -5.83 -20.12 -5.67
CA HIS A 31 -4.93 -21.18 -6.14
C HIS A 31 -3.48 -20.72 -6.18
N ILE A 32 -2.66 -21.33 -5.35
CA ILE A 32 -1.21 -21.15 -5.37
C ILE A 32 -0.67 -22.08 -6.46
N VAL A 33 -0.24 -21.48 -7.58
CA VAL A 33 0.24 -22.22 -8.75
C VAL A 33 1.62 -22.81 -8.45
N GLY A 34 2.57 -21.96 -8.07
CA GLY A 34 3.96 -22.36 -7.90
C GLY A 34 4.91 -21.17 -7.88
N MET A 35 6.19 -21.46 -7.98
CA MET A 35 7.28 -20.49 -8.01
C MET A 35 8.16 -20.67 -9.26
N THR A 36 8.74 -19.58 -9.73
CA THR A 36 9.81 -19.61 -10.74
C THR A 36 11.06 -18.92 -10.20
N LEU A 37 12.22 -19.35 -10.64
CA LEU A 37 13.49 -18.66 -10.45
C LEU A 37 14.07 -18.28 -11.82
N SER A 38 14.33 -17.00 -12.02
CA SER A 38 15.19 -16.50 -13.10
C SER A 38 16.27 -15.61 -12.48
N ASP A 39 16.29 -14.31 -12.78
CA ASP A 39 17.12 -13.33 -12.07
C ASP A 39 16.59 -13.11 -10.64
N GLU A 40 15.28 -13.30 -10.46
CA GLU A 40 14.57 -13.18 -9.18
C GLU A 40 13.62 -14.37 -8.98
N ALA A 41 13.34 -14.72 -7.73
CA ALA A 41 12.32 -15.71 -7.41
C ALA A 41 10.94 -15.04 -7.28
N LYS A 42 9.94 -15.68 -7.89
CA LYS A 42 8.55 -15.19 -7.89
C LYS A 42 7.58 -16.29 -7.49
N LEU A 43 6.56 -15.94 -6.71
CA LEU A 43 5.43 -16.79 -6.35
C LEU A 43 4.18 -16.34 -7.10
N TYR A 44 3.43 -17.29 -7.66
CA TYR A 44 2.25 -17.04 -8.47
C TYR A 44 0.99 -17.59 -7.82
N ILE A 45 -0.02 -16.73 -7.65
CA ILE A 45 -1.30 -17.07 -7.03
C ILE A 45 -2.42 -16.54 -7.92
N ILE A 46 -3.42 -17.38 -8.21
CA ILE A 46 -4.64 -16.99 -8.91
C ILE A 46 -5.73 -16.72 -7.88
N GLU A 47 -6.34 -15.55 -7.95
CA GLU A 47 -7.50 -15.19 -7.13
C GLU A 47 -8.66 -14.65 -7.97
N PRO A 48 -9.91 -14.76 -7.50
CA PRO A 48 -11.05 -14.20 -8.19
C PRO A 48 -10.92 -12.69 -8.34
N TYR A 49 -11.14 -12.21 -9.56
CA TYR A 49 -11.18 -10.80 -9.87
C TYR A 49 -12.63 -10.32 -9.86
N MET A 50 -12.89 -9.31 -9.04
CA MET A 50 -14.15 -8.58 -9.11
C MET A 50 -13.83 -7.22 -9.71
N GLU A 51 -14.33 -6.97 -10.93
CA GLU A 51 -14.25 -5.63 -11.49
C GLU A 51 -14.94 -4.64 -10.53
N PRO A 52 -14.31 -3.48 -10.27
CA PRO A 52 -14.96 -2.41 -9.53
C PRO A 52 -16.27 -2.06 -10.23
N LYS A 53 -17.41 -2.27 -9.55
CA LYS A 53 -18.70 -1.81 -10.09
C LYS A 53 -18.58 -0.33 -10.41
N SER A 54 -18.79 0.02 -11.67
CA SER A 54 -18.91 1.41 -12.12
C SER A 54 -20.00 2.11 -11.31
N ARG A 55 -19.60 2.86 -10.28
CA ARG A 55 -20.55 3.61 -9.45
C ARG A 55 -21.14 4.74 -10.28
N ASN A 56 -22.47 4.89 -10.23
CA ASN A 56 -23.22 5.93 -10.92
C ASN A 56 -22.62 7.31 -10.66
N ARG A 57 -22.04 7.93 -11.70
CA ARG A 57 -21.12 9.07 -11.62
C ARG A 57 -21.82 10.44 -11.47
N LYS A 58 -22.96 10.53 -10.78
CA LYS A 58 -23.72 11.78 -10.69
C LYS A 58 -23.16 12.72 -9.61
N GLY A 59 -22.95 14.00 -9.93
CA GLY A 59 -22.55 15.06 -8.99
C GLY A 59 -21.13 15.61 -9.17
N ILE A 60 -20.79 16.66 -8.43
CA ILE A 60 -19.47 17.34 -8.49
C ILE A 60 -18.38 16.39 -7.97
N ARG A 61 -17.33 16.18 -8.76
CA ARG A 61 -16.13 15.44 -8.35
C ARG A 61 -15.19 16.35 -7.56
N ASN A 62 -15.21 16.23 -6.24
CA ASN A 62 -14.28 16.89 -5.30
C ASN A 62 -13.45 15.84 -4.55
N HIS A 63 -12.43 16.29 -3.80
CA HIS A 63 -11.57 15.36 -3.04
C HIS A 63 -12.36 14.52 -2.02
N ARG A 64 -13.37 15.08 -1.35
CA ARG A 64 -14.26 14.31 -0.46
C ARG A 64 -14.83 13.10 -1.17
N ARG A 65 -15.44 13.31 -2.35
CA ARG A 65 -16.05 12.23 -3.13
C ARG A 65 -15.01 11.19 -3.54
N MET A 66 -13.84 11.63 -4.03
CA MET A 66 -12.77 10.70 -4.43
C MET A 66 -12.29 9.83 -3.28
N LEU A 67 -12.09 10.41 -2.08
CA LEU A 67 -11.66 9.65 -0.91
C LEU A 67 -12.71 8.64 -0.43
N LYS A 68 -14.01 8.94 -0.62
CA LYS A 68 -15.11 8.00 -0.34
C LYS A 68 -15.28 6.91 -1.41
N GLU A 69 -14.93 7.22 -2.65
CA GLU A 69 -15.01 6.29 -3.78
C GLU A 69 -13.78 5.38 -3.87
N HIS A 70 -12.70 5.68 -3.15
CA HIS A 70 -11.50 4.86 -3.12
C HIS A 70 -11.77 3.56 -2.33
N GLU A 71 -12.45 2.60 -2.97
CA GLU A 71 -12.55 1.23 -2.48
C GLU A 71 -11.22 0.52 -2.75
N ARG A 72 -10.50 0.19 -1.68
CA ARG A 72 -9.45 -0.80 -1.77
C ARG A 72 -10.11 -2.17 -1.93
N HIS A 73 -9.85 -2.81 -3.05
CA HIS A 73 -10.21 -4.21 -3.22
C HIS A 73 -9.36 -5.02 -2.22
N GLY A 74 -10.01 -5.88 -1.45
CA GLY A 74 -9.35 -6.75 -0.49
C GLY A 74 -8.61 -7.86 -1.22
N TYR A 75 -7.47 -7.54 -1.84
CA TYR A 75 -6.58 -8.56 -2.40
C TYR A 75 -6.03 -9.41 -1.26
N SER A 76 -6.23 -10.71 -1.36
CA SER A 76 -6.10 -11.59 -0.19
C SER A 76 -4.65 -11.99 0.05
N TYR A 77 -3.91 -12.22 -1.04
CA TYR A 77 -2.51 -12.64 -1.01
C TYR A 77 -1.51 -11.57 -1.43
N LEU A 78 -1.96 -10.44 -1.99
CA LEU A 78 -1.05 -9.36 -2.40
C LEU A 78 -0.27 -8.78 -1.21
N HIS A 79 -0.85 -8.86 -0.01
CA HIS A 79 -0.28 -8.31 1.23
C HIS A 79 0.28 -9.39 2.15
N CYS A 80 0.94 -10.41 1.60
CA CYS A 80 1.71 -11.38 2.39
C CYS A 80 3.12 -10.86 2.68
N SER A 81 3.65 -11.18 3.85
CA SER A 81 5.02 -10.84 4.25
C SER A 81 5.99 -12.00 4.12
N ASP A 82 5.53 -13.22 4.40
CA ASP A 82 6.39 -14.40 4.51
C ASP A 82 5.69 -15.66 4.00
N LEU A 83 6.49 -16.57 3.43
CA LEU A 83 6.11 -17.90 2.98
C LEU A 83 7.08 -18.92 3.58
N CYS A 84 6.57 -19.85 4.36
CA CYS A 84 7.33 -21.01 4.83
C CYS A 84 6.97 -22.24 4.02
N LEU A 85 7.98 -22.91 3.47
CA LEU A 85 7.87 -24.20 2.78
C LEU A 85 8.70 -25.23 3.57
N GLY A 86 8.06 -25.93 4.51
CA GLY A 86 8.76 -26.75 5.50
C GLY A 86 9.63 -25.87 6.40
N ASP A 87 10.92 -26.19 6.47
CA ASP A 87 11.90 -25.44 7.25
C ASP A 87 12.48 -24.23 6.49
N VAL A 88 12.10 -24.04 5.21
CA VAL A 88 12.59 -22.94 4.39
C VAL A 88 11.69 -21.72 4.57
N HIS A 89 12.26 -20.65 5.11
CA HIS A 89 11.59 -19.36 5.27
C HIS A 89 11.92 -18.41 4.12
N LEU A 90 10.90 -17.93 3.42
CA LEU A 90 11.03 -17.05 2.27
C LEU A 90 10.34 -15.71 2.56
N LYS A 91 11.07 -14.62 2.39
CA LYS A 91 10.56 -13.26 2.63
C LYS A 91 10.01 -12.64 1.36
N ILE A 92 8.78 -12.13 1.42
CA ILE A 92 8.13 -11.44 0.31
C ILE A 92 8.52 -9.96 0.35
N GLN A 93 9.02 -9.42 -0.76
CA GLN A 93 9.45 -8.01 -0.87
C GLN A 93 8.36 -7.10 -1.41
N GLY A 94 7.36 -7.68 -2.06
CA GLY A 94 6.24 -6.97 -2.65
C GLY A 94 5.56 -7.85 -3.69
N GLY A 95 4.55 -7.29 -4.34
CA GLY A 95 3.86 -8.01 -5.40
C GLY A 95 3.00 -7.09 -6.25
N MET A 96 2.49 -7.67 -7.32
CA MET A 96 1.54 -7.02 -8.22
C MET A 96 0.41 -7.98 -8.54
N GLY A 97 -0.80 -7.44 -8.68
CA GLY A 97 -1.94 -8.15 -9.25
C GLY A 97 -2.21 -7.64 -10.66
N SER A 98 -2.42 -8.55 -11.60
CA SER A 98 -2.82 -8.23 -12.97
C SER A 98 -4.04 -9.06 -13.34
N PRO A 99 -5.13 -8.44 -13.82
CA PRO A 99 -6.23 -9.19 -14.42
C PRO A 99 -5.69 -10.17 -15.46
N MET A 100 -6.23 -11.39 -15.48
CA MET A 100 -5.82 -12.37 -16.46
C MET A 100 -6.42 -12.02 -17.82
N ASP A 101 -5.58 -12.05 -18.84
CA ASP A 101 -5.95 -11.71 -20.22
C ASP A 101 -5.29 -12.70 -21.19
N SER A 102 -6.04 -13.13 -22.20
CA SER A 102 -5.56 -14.04 -23.24
C SER A 102 -4.48 -13.43 -24.14
N ASP A 103 -4.31 -12.11 -24.13
CA ASP A 103 -3.25 -11.44 -24.90
C ASP A 103 -1.92 -11.33 -24.14
N ASN A 104 -1.87 -11.78 -22.88
CA ASN A 104 -0.64 -11.82 -22.08
C ASN A 104 0.18 -13.09 -22.36
N TYR A 105 1.03 -13.04 -23.39
CA TYR A 105 1.87 -14.17 -23.81
C TYR A 105 2.83 -14.67 -22.73
N GLY A 106 3.36 -13.79 -21.87
CA GLY A 106 4.25 -14.19 -20.77
C GLY A 106 3.52 -15.01 -19.71
N MET A 107 2.28 -14.62 -19.39
CA MET A 107 1.41 -15.39 -18.50
C MET A 107 1.03 -16.74 -19.10
N ILE A 108 0.71 -16.79 -20.39
CA ILE A 108 0.40 -18.04 -21.08
C ILE A 108 1.61 -18.99 -21.04
N GLN A 109 2.81 -18.48 -21.34
CA GLN A 109 4.03 -19.27 -21.24
C GLN A 109 4.22 -19.82 -19.82
N LEU A 110 4.09 -18.97 -18.79
CA LEU A 110 4.18 -19.39 -17.39
C LEU A 110 3.27 -20.59 -17.10
N PHE A 111 2.01 -20.56 -17.54
CA PHE A 111 1.08 -21.67 -17.31
C PHE A 111 1.46 -22.94 -18.06
N PHE A 112 1.94 -22.84 -19.31
CA PHE A 112 2.44 -24.00 -20.04
C PHE A 112 3.68 -24.60 -19.37
N ASP A 113 4.62 -23.78 -18.93
CA ASP A 113 5.83 -24.24 -18.25
C ASP A 113 5.50 -24.88 -16.90
N MET A 114 4.55 -24.30 -16.13
CA MET A 114 4.04 -24.90 -14.89
C MET A 114 3.35 -26.25 -15.14
N MET A 115 2.50 -26.36 -16.17
CA MET A 115 1.87 -27.63 -16.54
C MET A 115 2.92 -28.67 -16.97
N GLY A 116 3.94 -28.25 -17.73
CA GLY A 116 5.08 -29.09 -18.08
C GLY A 116 5.88 -29.57 -16.87
N ALA A 117 5.96 -28.76 -15.82
CA ALA A 117 6.57 -29.10 -14.53
C ALA A 117 5.65 -29.91 -13.59
N GLY A 118 4.44 -30.27 -14.02
CA GLY A 118 3.52 -31.15 -13.29
C GLY A 118 2.32 -30.44 -12.64
N TRP A 119 2.09 -29.16 -12.92
CA TRP A 119 0.90 -28.46 -12.45
C TRP A 119 -0.38 -29.02 -13.11
N THR A 120 -1.33 -29.43 -12.27
CA THR A 120 -2.66 -29.83 -12.72
C THR A 120 -3.66 -28.73 -12.39
N VAL A 121 -4.28 -28.15 -13.43
CA VAL A 121 -5.30 -27.11 -13.26
C VAL A 121 -6.49 -27.66 -12.46
N PRO A 122 -6.85 -27.07 -11.31
CA PRO A 122 -7.96 -27.54 -10.49
C PRO A 122 -9.30 -27.32 -11.21
N GLY A 123 -10.28 -28.20 -10.93
CA GLY A 123 -11.58 -28.18 -11.63
C GLY A 123 -12.25 -26.81 -11.65
N TRP A 124 -12.28 -26.11 -10.51
CA TRP A 124 -12.94 -24.80 -10.40
C TRP A 124 -12.31 -23.71 -11.28
N LEU A 125 -11.02 -23.80 -11.62
CA LEU A 125 -10.38 -22.86 -12.54
C LEU A 125 -10.72 -23.17 -14.01
N LYS A 126 -11.16 -24.39 -14.33
CA LYS A 126 -11.58 -24.75 -15.69
C LYS A 126 -12.96 -24.18 -16.04
N ASP A 127 -13.76 -23.88 -15.01
CA ASP A 127 -15.14 -23.43 -15.14
C ASP A 127 -15.30 -21.90 -15.01
N ILE A 128 -14.20 -21.16 -14.88
CA ILE A 128 -14.20 -19.70 -14.71
C ILE A 128 -13.42 -19.04 -15.84
N ASP A 129 -14.05 -18.06 -16.49
CA ASP A 129 -13.40 -17.24 -17.50
C ASP A 129 -12.28 -16.38 -16.89
N TRP A 130 -11.16 -16.24 -17.61
CA TRP A 130 -9.99 -15.47 -17.16
C TRP A 130 -10.31 -14.02 -16.81
N GLU A 131 -11.34 -13.43 -17.44
CA GLU A 131 -11.87 -12.09 -17.14
C GLU A 131 -12.25 -11.93 -15.66
N ASN A 132 -12.61 -13.03 -14.99
CA ASN A 132 -13.00 -13.09 -13.59
C ASN A 132 -11.86 -13.57 -12.68
N LEU A 133 -10.62 -13.59 -13.19
CA LEU A 133 -9.45 -14.04 -12.46
C LEU A 133 -8.34 -12.99 -12.52
N MET A 134 -7.53 -12.97 -11.46
CA MET A 134 -6.36 -12.13 -11.35
C MET A 134 -5.16 -13.01 -11.03
N LEU A 135 -4.04 -12.77 -11.71
CA LEU A 135 -2.76 -13.35 -11.36
C LEU A 135 -2.02 -12.39 -10.44
N LEU A 136 -1.74 -12.85 -9.22
CA LEU A 136 -0.81 -12.24 -8.30
C LEU A 136 0.59 -12.79 -8.52
N THR A 137 1.55 -11.89 -8.65
CA THR A 137 2.98 -12.20 -8.73
C THR A 137 3.67 -11.54 -7.55
N LEU A 138 4.20 -12.34 -6.62
CA LEU A 138 4.91 -11.86 -5.43
C LEU A 138 6.42 -12.10 -5.60
N ASN A 139 7.22 -11.06 -5.37
CA ASN A 139 8.68 -11.14 -5.46
C ASN A 139 9.26 -11.63 -4.13
N ILE A 140 10.23 -12.55 -4.20
CA ILE A 140 10.85 -13.19 -3.05
C ILE A 140 12.31 -12.75 -2.93
N ALA A 141 12.72 -12.37 -1.73
CA ALA A 141 14.07 -11.89 -1.45
C ALA A 141 15.12 -13.02 -1.58
N GLU A 142 16.22 -12.73 -2.28
CA GLU A 142 17.52 -13.41 -2.12
C GLU A 142 17.48 -14.95 -2.21
N VAL A 143 16.75 -15.48 -3.18
CA VAL A 143 16.66 -16.94 -3.43
C VAL A 143 17.60 -17.33 -4.56
N SER A 144 18.58 -18.19 -4.26
CA SER A 144 19.51 -18.74 -5.26
C SER A 144 19.08 -20.10 -5.83
N LYS A 145 18.15 -20.79 -5.15
CA LYS A 145 17.58 -22.06 -5.58
C LYS A 145 16.19 -22.23 -4.98
N LEU A 146 15.22 -22.74 -5.75
CA LEU A 146 13.90 -23.03 -5.22
C LEU A 146 13.95 -24.25 -4.26
N PRO A 147 13.14 -24.25 -3.19
CA PRO A 147 13.11 -25.36 -2.26
C PRO A 147 12.48 -26.60 -2.89
N HIS A 148 12.86 -27.79 -2.41
CA HIS A 148 12.22 -29.03 -2.80
C HIS A 148 10.96 -29.28 -1.96
N LEU A 149 9.83 -29.49 -2.63
CA LEU A 149 8.57 -29.84 -1.97
C LEU A 149 8.34 -31.34 -1.99
N THR A 150 7.89 -31.85 -0.85
CA THR A 150 7.31 -33.19 -0.73
C THR A 150 5.82 -33.05 -0.43
N PRO A 151 4.98 -34.06 -0.69
CA PRO A 151 3.57 -34.03 -0.29
C PRO A 151 3.35 -33.84 1.21
N GLN A 152 4.36 -34.06 2.06
CA GLN A 152 4.27 -33.85 3.50
C GLN A 152 4.76 -32.47 3.94
N THR A 153 5.31 -31.66 3.02
CA THR A 153 5.86 -30.35 3.35
C THR A 153 4.74 -29.40 3.79
N PRO A 154 4.77 -28.90 5.04
CA PRO A 154 3.79 -27.91 5.48
C PRO A 154 4.06 -26.58 4.76
N ILE A 155 3.00 -25.92 4.34
CA ILE A 155 3.08 -24.57 3.78
C ILE A 155 2.46 -23.62 4.79
N ALA A 156 3.16 -22.55 5.16
CA ALA A 156 2.59 -21.49 5.97
C ALA A 156 2.75 -20.14 5.27
N ILE A 157 1.71 -19.33 5.26
CA ILE A 157 1.71 -18.01 4.64
C ILE A 157 1.31 -16.99 5.68
N THR A 158 2.17 -16.01 5.92
CA THR A 158 1.90 -14.91 6.85
C THR A 158 1.31 -13.75 6.07
N HIS A 159 0.07 -13.43 6.40
CA HIS A 159 -0.68 -12.31 5.86
C HIS A 159 -0.46 -11.07 6.72
N ARG A 160 -0.18 -9.96 6.04
CA ARG A 160 -0.09 -8.62 6.61
C ARG A 160 -1.15 -7.72 5.96
N PRO A 161 -2.44 -7.93 6.27
CA PRO A 161 -3.52 -7.22 5.62
C PRO A 161 -3.36 -5.70 5.72
N ASN A 162 -3.78 -5.00 4.67
CA ASN A 162 -3.88 -3.56 4.73
C ASN A 162 -4.84 -3.14 5.86
N PRO A 163 -4.56 -2.03 6.56
CA PRO A 163 -5.51 -1.46 7.50
C PRO A 163 -6.87 -1.19 6.84
N ILE A 164 -7.96 -1.47 7.56
CA ILE A 164 -9.33 -1.25 7.09
C ILE A 164 -9.65 0.23 7.22
N GLN A 165 -10.04 0.85 6.11
CA GLN A 165 -10.41 2.26 6.08
C GLN A 165 -11.88 2.45 6.47
N HIS A 166 -12.14 3.38 7.39
CA HIS A 166 -13.48 3.77 7.83
C HIS A 166 -13.66 5.28 7.73
N ILE A 167 -14.87 5.74 7.42
CA ILE A 167 -15.20 7.15 7.16
C ILE A 167 -15.97 7.73 8.36
N ILE A 168 -15.51 8.86 8.92
CA ILE A 168 -16.15 9.51 10.10
C ILE A 168 -16.74 10.89 9.76
N GLU A 169 -16.03 11.73 9.01
CA GLU A 169 -16.43 13.12 8.69
C GLU A 169 -16.67 14.02 9.91
N LYS A 170 -15.92 13.84 11.00
CA LYS A 170 -16.05 14.67 12.20
C LYS A 170 -15.36 16.02 12.00
N THR A 171 -16.12 17.11 12.07
CA THR A 171 -15.56 18.47 12.08
C THR A 171 -14.71 18.71 13.32
N VAL A 172 -13.50 19.22 13.10
CA VAL A 172 -12.60 19.67 14.16
C VAL A 172 -12.03 21.04 13.81
N THR A 173 -11.64 21.80 14.82
CA THR A 173 -10.90 23.05 14.65
C THR A 173 -9.59 22.90 15.39
N LEU A 174 -8.51 22.90 14.62
CA LEU A 174 -7.15 22.78 15.11
C LEU A 174 -6.60 24.19 15.31
N ASN A 175 -5.88 24.41 16.41
CA ASN A 175 -5.20 25.68 16.64
C ASN A 175 -3.71 25.39 16.83
N VAL A 176 -2.87 26.12 16.11
CA VAL A 176 -1.42 25.96 16.19
C VAL A 176 -0.93 26.22 17.61
N GLY A 177 -0.05 25.35 18.12
CA GLY A 177 0.51 25.40 19.46
C GLY A 177 -0.46 25.02 20.59
N LYS A 178 -1.66 24.51 20.29
CA LYS A 178 -2.65 24.14 21.31
C LYS A 178 -3.01 22.66 21.27
N SER A 179 -3.15 22.07 22.45
CA SER A 179 -3.71 20.74 22.64
C SER A 179 -5.24 20.79 22.66
N ARG A 180 -5.88 19.65 22.37
CA ARG A 180 -7.34 19.48 22.46
C ARG A 180 -7.72 18.02 22.49
N SER A 181 -8.71 17.67 23.30
CA SER A 181 -9.33 16.35 23.30
C SER A 181 -10.74 16.37 22.70
N PHE A 182 -11.15 15.27 22.07
CA PHE A 182 -12.53 15.05 21.62
C PHE A 182 -12.83 13.56 21.42
N CYS A 183 -14.11 13.18 21.45
CA CYS A 183 -14.54 11.81 21.16
C CYS A 183 -15.22 11.70 19.79
N PHE A 184 -15.21 10.50 19.21
CA PHE A 184 -16.01 10.09 18.07
C PHE A 184 -16.50 8.66 18.25
N VAL A 185 -17.55 8.26 17.52
CA VAL A 185 -18.04 6.87 17.53
C VAL A 185 -17.44 6.17 16.31
N ASP A 186 -16.87 4.99 16.51
CA ASP A 186 -16.31 4.19 15.43
C ASP A 186 -17.37 3.34 14.70
N ASN A 187 -16.95 2.58 13.69
CA ASN A 187 -17.82 1.74 12.89
C ASN A 187 -18.40 0.52 13.66
N HIS A 188 -17.90 0.25 14.87
CA HIS A 188 -18.39 -0.80 15.77
C HIS A 188 -19.38 -0.26 16.82
N GLY A 189 -19.56 1.06 16.88
CA GLY A 189 -20.46 1.72 17.83
C GLY A 189 -19.80 2.12 19.15
N ASP A 190 -18.48 1.96 19.27
CA ASP A 190 -17.73 2.30 20.48
C ASP A 190 -17.32 3.78 20.47
N GLU A 191 -17.30 4.40 21.65
CA GLU A 191 -16.73 5.74 21.81
C GLU A 191 -15.19 5.67 21.84
N VAL A 192 -14.56 6.43 20.95
CA VAL A 192 -13.12 6.56 20.80
C VAL A 192 -12.68 7.96 21.18
N LEU A 193 -11.71 8.05 22.07
CA LEU A 193 -11.14 9.29 22.56
C LEU A 193 -9.86 9.62 21.79
N CYS A 194 -9.79 10.85 21.27
CA CYS A 194 -8.62 11.39 20.59
C CYS A 194 -8.08 12.59 21.38
N HIS A 195 -6.79 12.57 21.71
CA HIS A 195 -6.07 13.68 22.32
C HIS A 195 -5.08 14.25 21.33
N ILE A 196 -5.33 15.45 20.82
CA ILE A 196 -4.33 16.21 20.08
C ILE A 196 -3.37 16.81 21.10
N ASN A 197 -2.11 16.37 21.03
CA ASN A 197 -1.03 16.85 21.89
C ASN A 197 -0.48 18.16 21.36
N SER A 198 -0.19 18.21 20.06
CA SER A 198 0.39 19.38 19.42
C SER A 198 -0.14 19.56 17.99
N VAL A 199 -0.19 20.82 17.56
CA VAL A 199 -0.43 21.21 16.18
C VAL A 199 0.66 22.19 15.80
N ALA A 200 1.45 21.85 14.79
CA ALA A 200 2.59 22.64 14.35
C ALA A 200 2.48 22.97 12.85
N LEU A 201 3.07 24.10 12.45
CA LEU A 201 3.28 24.40 11.04
C LEU A 201 4.65 23.85 10.63
N ILE A 202 4.67 23.05 9.59
CA ILE A 202 5.86 22.40 9.05
C ILE A 202 6.30 23.19 7.82
N ASP A 203 7.46 23.82 7.90
CA ASP A 203 8.13 24.40 6.74
C ASP A 203 8.82 23.29 5.95
N VAL A 204 8.11 22.76 4.96
CA VAL A 204 8.59 21.65 4.14
C VAL A 204 9.79 22.04 3.28
N TRP A 205 9.90 23.32 2.91
CA TRP A 205 11.03 23.81 2.12
C TRP A 205 12.29 23.81 2.94
N LYS A 206 12.21 24.35 4.15
CA LYS A 206 13.32 24.35 5.10
C LYS A 206 13.72 22.92 5.49
N ASN A 207 12.76 22.05 5.79
CA ASN A 207 13.05 20.65 6.13
C ASN A 207 13.75 19.92 4.97
N THR A 208 13.28 20.09 3.73
CA THR A 208 13.93 19.48 2.56
C THR A 208 15.33 20.06 2.32
N GLU A 209 15.54 21.36 2.54
CA GLU A 209 16.88 21.96 2.46
C GLU A 209 17.82 21.40 3.54
N GLU A 210 17.35 21.23 4.77
CA GLU A 210 18.12 20.61 5.86
C GLU A 210 18.45 19.15 5.55
N GLU A 211 17.49 18.37 5.05
CA GLU A 211 17.68 16.96 4.66
C GLU A 211 18.70 16.83 3.53
N LEU A 212 18.58 17.63 2.46
CA LEU A 212 19.49 17.60 1.31
C LEU A 212 20.93 18.04 1.66
N ASN A 213 21.09 18.85 2.71
CA ASN A 213 22.37 19.29 3.21
C ASN A 213 22.95 18.37 4.32
N ASP A 214 22.29 17.26 4.67
CA ASP A 214 22.81 16.31 5.66
C ASP A 214 24.15 15.72 5.16
N PRO A 215 25.25 15.88 5.91
CA PRO A 215 26.55 15.31 5.55
C PRO A 215 26.50 13.80 5.24
N LYS A 216 25.58 13.05 5.86
CA LYS A 216 25.42 11.60 5.63
C LYS A 216 24.99 11.26 4.21
N LEU A 217 24.36 12.19 3.48
CA LEU A 217 23.99 11.97 2.08
C LEU A 217 25.22 12.03 1.16
N ALA A 218 26.16 12.94 1.46
CA ALA A 218 27.41 13.08 0.70
C ALA A 218 28.33 11.85 0.84
N GLU A 219 28.18 11.07 1.91
CA GLU A 219 28.90 9.80 2.09
C GLU A 219 28.34 8.66 1.21
N ARG A 220 27.09 8.75 0.76
CA ARG A 220 26.37 7.66 0.08
C ARG A 220 26.14 7.88 -1.41
N PHE A 221 26.10 9.13 -1.85
CA PHE A 221 25.71 9.50 -3.21
C PHE A 221 26.74 10.43 -3.84
N SER A 222 26.85 10.36 -5.18
CA SER A 222 27.71 11.29 -5.91
C SER A 222 27.13 12.71 -5.88
N PRO A 223 27.98 13.75 -6.04
CA PRO A 223 27.51 15.13 -6.13
C PRO A 223 26.46 15.35 -7.22
N GLU A 224 26.58 14.67 -8.35
CA GLU A 224 25.64 14.74 -9.47
C GLU A 224 24.28 14.13 -9.10
N GLN A 225 24.28 12.97 -8.44
CA GLN A 225 23.05 12.32 -7.97
C GLN A 225 22.32 13.19 -6.94
N LEU A 226 23.07 13.82 -6.02
CA LEU A 226 22.50 14.74 -5.03
C LEU A 226 21.91 15.98 -5.68
N LYS A 227 22.58 16.54 -6.70
CA LYS A 227 22.08 17.69 -7.44
C LYS A 227 20.80 17.36 -8.22
N GLU A 228 20.72 16.18 -8.82
CA GLU A 228 19.52 15.71 -9.52
C GLU A 228 18.36 15.44 -8.54
N ALA A 229 18.63 14.76 -7.43
CA ALA A 229 17.66 14.51 -6.37
C ALA A 229 17.13 15.81 -5.75
N ALA A 230 18.00 16.79 -5.51
CA ALA A 230 17.63 18.10 -5.03
C ALA A 230 16.69 18.81 -6.01
N LYS A 231 17.06 18.84 -7.30
CA LYS A 231 16.22 19.44 -8.35
C LYS A 231 14.84 18.77 -8.39
N HIS A 232 14.80 17.45 -8.44
CA HIS A 232 13.54 16.69 -8.45
C HIS A 232 12.68 16.98 -7.20
N SER A 233 13.31 17.09 -6.03
CA SER A 233 12.61 17.40 -4.77
C SER A 233 12.01 18.80 -4.79
N TYR A 234 12.76 19.80 -5.24
CA TYR A 234 12.26 21.17 -5.35
C TYR A 234 11.18 21.32 -6.42
N ASP A 235 11.34 20.68 -7.59
CA ASP A 235 10.33 20.67 -8.66
C ASP A 235 9.01 20.06 -8.14
N ALA A 236 9.07 18.99 -7.34
CA ALA A 236 7.91 18.39 -6.69
C ALA A 236 7.28 19.32 -5.63
N LEU A 237 8.09 20.00 -4.83
CA LEU A 237 7.62 20.94 -3.82
C LEU A 237 6.91 22.15 -4.45
N GLU A 238 7.44 22.73 -5.53
CA GLU A 238 6.79 23.86 -6.22
C GLU A 238 5.36 23.52 -6.69
N GLN A 239 5.13 22.26 -7.07
CA GLN A 239 3.81 21.80 -7.51
C GLN A 239 2.83 21.59 -6.35
N CYS A 240 3.32 21.24 -5.16
CA CYS A 240 2.47 20.78 -4.04
C CYS A 240 2.35 21.81 -2.90
N CYS A 241 3.44 22.50 -2.55
CA CYS A 241 3.49 23.48 -1.48
C CYS A 241 4.28 24.72 -1.95
N PRO A 242 3.60 25.81 -2.34
CA PRO A 242 4.28 27.02 -2.78
C PRO A 242 5.29 27.53 -1.75
N LYS A 243 6.41 28.11 -2.21
CA LYS A 243 7.46 28.64 -1.33
C LYS A 243 6.90 29.67 -0.35
N GLY A 244 7.28 29.55 0.92
CA GLY A 244 6.76 30.38 2.01
C GLY A 244 5.43 29.90 2.60
N MET A 245 4.87 28.78 2.13
CA MET A 245 3.75 28.09 2.77
C MET A 245 4.25 26.93 3.63
N CYS A 246 3.41 26.53 4.59
CA CYS A 246 3.64 25.42 5.49
C CYS A 246 2.55 24.34 5.33
N TYR A 247 2.87 23.11 5.72
CA TYR A 247 1.87 22.09 6.02
C TYR A 247 1.55 22.07 7.51
N ILE A 248 0.50 21.34 7.89
CA ILE A 248 0.07 21.24 9.29
C ILE A 248 0.42 19.86 9.82
N GLY A 249 1.35 19.81 10.77
CA GLY A 249 1.66 18.62 11.56
C GLY A 249 0.72 18.51 12.76
N ILE A 250 0.25 17.29 13.03
CA ILE A 250 -0.61 16.98 14.16
C ILE A 250 -0.01 15.78 14.89
N GLU A 251 0.31 15.95 16.16
CA GLU A 251 0.63 14.84 17.04
C GLU A 251 -0.56 14.53 17.93
N TYR A 252 -0.95 13.28 17.98
CA TYR A 252 -2.14 12.86 18.70
C TYR A 252 -1.98 11.48 19.35
N GLU A 253 -2.77 11.25 20.38
CA GLU A 253 -3.01 9.97 21.02
C GLU A 253 -4.45 9.53 20.73
N CYS A 254 -4.66 8.22 20.57
CA CYS A 254 -5.98 7.65 20.32
C CYS A 254 -6.20 6.47 21.28
N SER A 255 -7.39 6.39 21.89
CA SER A 255 -7.71 5.32 22.85
C SER A 255 -7.80 3.94 22.22
N LYS A 256 -8.00 3.87 20.90
CA LYS A 256 -7.91 2.65 20.11
C LYS A 256 -6.69 2.70 19.19
N ASN A 257 -6.22 1.52 18.75
CA ASN A 257 -5.11 1.42 17.81
C ASN A 257 -5.51 1.80 16.37
N TYR A 258 -6.03 3.02 16.21
CA TYR A 258 -6.45 3.59 14.94
C TYR A 258 -5.44 4.62 14.46
N ASP A 259 -5.17 4.61 13.16
CA ASP A 259 -4.39 5.66 12.51
C ASP A 259 -5.36 6.68 11.92
N LEU A 260 -5.44 7.86 12.53
CA LEU A 260 -6.38 8.92 12.20
C LEU A 260 -5.85 9.78 11.04
N THR A 261 -6.73 10.14 10.12
CA THR A 261 -6.41 11.01 8.98
C THR A 261 -7.28 12.26 8.98
N PHE A 262 -6.62 13.40 9.04
CA PHE A 262 -7.26 14.71 9.00
C PHE A 262 -7.10 15.34 7.62
N TYR A 263 -8.13 16.06 7.17
CA TYR A 263 -8.04 16.91 5.99
C TYR A 263 -8.57 18.30 6.30
N SER A 264 -8.04 19.31 5.62
CA SER A 264 -8.64 20.65 5.67
C SER A 264 -10.02 20.63 5.02
N LYS A 265 -10.94 21.45 5.53
CA LYS A 265 -12.26 21.60 4.92
C LYS A 265 -12.19 22.17 3.51
N GLN A 266 -11.18 23.00 3.24
CA GLN A 266 -10.94 23.57 1.92
C GLN A 266 -10.58 22.48 0.91
N TYR A 267 -9.63 21.61 1.26
CA TYR A 267 -9.22 20.49 0.40
C TYR A 267 -10.39 19.54 0.09
N LEU A 268 -11.16 19.14 1.10
CA LEU A 268 -12.30 18.24 0.88
C LEU A 268 -13.35 18.82 -0.09
N LYS A 269 -13.44 20.15 -0.20
CA LYS A 269 -14.37 20.85 -1.09
C LYS A 269 -13.77 21.17 -2.47
N SER A 270 -12.45 21.24 -2.60
CA SER A 270 -11.80 21.58 -3.86
C SER A 270 -11.91 20.44 -4.87
N ARG A 271 -11.77 20.79 -6.15
CA ARG A 271 -11.72 19.82 -7.24
C ARG A 271 -10.29 19.30 -7.37
N PRO A 272 -10.11 18.01 -7.71
CA PRO A 272 -8.80 17.48 -8.03
C PRO A 272 -8.24 18.22 -9.24
N GLU A 273 -7.02 18.73 -9.10
CA GLU A 273 -6.29 19.31 -10.21
C GLU A 273 -5.82 18.19 -11.15
N THR A 274 -5.94 18.42 -12.46
CA THR A 274 -5.46 17.47 -13.47
C THR A 274 -4.09 17.94 -13.91
N HIS A 275 -3.03 17.52 -13.21
CA HIS A 275 -1.67 17.81 -13.67
C HIS A 275 -1.33 16.88 -14.84
N GLN A 276 -0.92 17.46 -15.97
CA GLN A 276 -0.26 16.73 -17.05
C GLN A 276 1.24 16.72 -16.72
N GLY A 277 1.68 15.66 -16.05
CA GLY A 277 3.06 15.51 -15.56
C GLY A 277 3.14 14.36 -14.56
N SER A 278 4.34 13.81 -14.36
CA SER A 278 4.59 12.70 -13.42
C SER A 278 3.94 12.99 -12.07
N SER A 279 3.28 11.97 -11.50
CA SER A 279 2.70 12.04 -10.17
C SER A 279 3.82 12.13 -9.13
N HIS A 280 4.31 13.33 -8.84
CA HIS A 280 5.20 13.55 -7.72
C HIS A 280 4.37 13.51 -6.43
N PHE A 281 4.15 12.32 -5.89
CA PHE A 281 3.48 12.17 -4.60
C PHE A 281 4.50 12.30 -3.48
N LEU A 282 4.62 13.50 -2.89
CA LEU A 282 5.42 13.69 -1.69
C LEU A 282 4.64 13.22 -0.45
N MET A 283 4.74 11.94 -0.12
CA MET A 283 4.09 11.38 1.06
C MET A 283 4.85 11.79 2.32
N MET A 284 4.52 12.95 2.90
CA MET A 284 5.04 13.32 4.20
C MET A 284 4.37 12.53 5.32
N ARG A 285 5.19 11.90 6.15
CA ARG A 285 4.76 11.31 7.42
C ARG A 285 5.41 12.10 8.55
N LEU A 286 4.61 12.55 9.50
CA LEU A 286 5.13 13.09 10.75
C LEU A 286 5.42 11.91 11.67
N LYS A 287 6.69 11.72 12.03
CA LYS A 287 7.09 10.79 13.08
C LYS A 287 7.35 11.61 14.35
N PRO A 288 6.55 11.44 15.41
CA PRO A 288 6.82 12.11 16.68
C PRO A 288 8.17 11.68 17.24
N ASP A 289 8.85 12.58 17.94
CA ASP A 289 10.13 12.30 18.60
C ASP A 289 9.97 11.39 19.84
N GLN A 290 8.80 11.42 20.45
CA GLN A 290 8.44 10.62 21.62
C GLN A 290 7.53 9.46 21.23
N GLU A 291 7.68 8.32 21.92
CA GLU A 291 6.81 7.16 21.70
C GLU A 291 5.44 7.30 22.34
N THR A 292 5.34 8.06 23.44
CA THR A 292 4.11 8.23 24.22
C THR A 292 3.79 9.71 24.41
N GLY A 293 2.50 10.03 24.41
CA GLY A 293 2.02 11.40 24.60
C GLY A 293 1.73 11.71 26.05
N THR A 294 1.18 12.90 26.28
CA THR A 294 0.91 13.43 27.62
C THR A 294 -0.17 12.65 28.38
N HIS A 295 -0.95 11.80 27.70
CA HIS A 295 -1.99 10.97 28.30
C HIS A 295 -1.57 9.50 28.45
N GLY A 296 -0.29 9.17 28.21
CA GLY A 296 0.28 7.84 28.41
C GLY A 296 -0.10 6.82 27.33
N LEU A 297 -0.64 7.28 26.20
CA LEU A 297 -0.97 6.45 25.04
C LEU A 297 0.11 6.60 23.96
N PRO A 298 0.18 5.67 22.98
CA PRO A 298 1.10 5.80 21.85
C PRO A 298 0.90 7.11 21.09
N LEU A 299 1.97 7.88 20.94
CA LEU A 299 1.96 9.15 20.21
C LEU A 299 2.10 8.88 18.71
N LYS A 300 1.18 9.44 17.93
CA LYS A 300 1.11 9.28 16.47
C LYS A 300 1.17 10.63 15.79
N GLY A 301 1.72 10.66 14.57
CA GLY A 301 1.78 11.86 13.74
C GLY A 301 0.91 11.75 12.50
N CYS A 302 0.29 12.86 12.12
CA CYS A 302 -0.44 13.04 10.87
C CYS A 302 -0.10 14.40 10.25
N VAL A 303 -0.16 14.53 8.93
CA VAL A 303 0.07 15.78 8.21
C VAL A 303 -1.14 16.12 7.35
N ILE A 304 -1.67 17.33 7.50
CA ILE A 304 -2.62 17.91 6.54
C ILE A 304 -1.81 18.63 5.47
N GLN A 305 -1.77 18.05 4.26
CA GLN A 305 -1.02 18.57 3.11
C GLN A 305 -1.78 19.67 2.34
N THR A 306 -2.49 20.55 3.06
CA THR A 306 -3.03 21.78 2.47
C THR A 306 -2.07 22.91 2.80
N PRO A 307 -1.45 23.57 1.80
CA PRO A 307 -0.56 24.70 2.05
C PRO A 307 -1.30 25.81 2.80
N VAL A 308 -0.67 26.31 3.87
CA VAL A 308 -1.17 27.43 4.65
C VAL A 308 -0.06 28.45 4.94
N PRO A 309 -0.38 29.74 5.10
CA PRO A 309 0.59 30.76 5.52
C PRO A 309 1.25 30.44 6.88
N PRO A 310 2.50 30.88 7.13
CA PRO A 310 3.24 30.60 8.35
C PRO A 310 2.66 31.28 9.60
N ASP A 311 1.80 32.27 9.44
CA ASP A 311 1.06 32.96 10.51
C ASP A 311 -0.33 32.34 10.76
N THR A 312 -0.65 31.20 10.16
CA THR A 312 -1.93 30.52 10.34
C THR A 312 -2.11 30.06 11.79
N ILE A 313 -3.13 30.58 12.48
CA ILE A 313 -3.42 30.19 13.86
C ILE A 313 -4.49 29.10 13.95
N LYS A 314 -5.49 29.14 13.06
CA LYS A 314 -6.71 28.33 13.15
C LYS A 314 -6.96 27.58 11.85
N ILE A 315 -7.07 26.26 11.94
CA ILE A 315 -7.31 25.39 10.78
C ILE A 315 -8.68 24.68 10.92
N PRO A 316 -9.65 25.03 10.07
CA PRO A 316 -10.89 24.28 9.93
C PRO A 316 -10.60 22.94 9.22
N ALA A 317 -10.75 21.83 9.95
CA ALA A 317 -10.44 20.50 9.45
C ALA A 317 -11.57 19.51 9.73
N GLU A 318 -11.43 18.31 9.17
CA GLU A 318 -12.24 17.15 9.49
C GLU A 318 -11.31 15.98 9.81
N LEU A 319 -11.57 15.29 10.92
CA LEU A 319 -11.17 13.90 11.07
C LEU A 319 -12.05 13.12 10.09
N PHE A 320 -11.49 12.83 8.91
CA PHE A 320 -12.26 12.34 7.79
C PHE A 320 -12.30 10.82 7.75
N LEU A 321 -11.14 10.19 7.99
CA LEU A 321 -10.95 8.73 7.97
C LEU A 321 -10.19 8.28 9.20
N TYR A 322 -10.38 7.03 9.57
CA TYR A 322 -9.42 6.30 10.37
C TYR A 322 -9.12 4.95 9.72
N TYR A 323 -7.93 4.43 10.02
CA TYR A 323 -7.51 3.10 9.62
C TYR A 323 -7.46 2.21 10.85
N GLU A 324 -8.25 1.16 10.83
CA GLU A 324 -8.20 0.08 11.79
C GLU A 324 -7.11 -0.90 11.38
N ARG A 325 -6.11 -1.06 12.24
CA ARG A 325 -5.06 -2.05 12.00
C ARG A 325 -5.66 -3.45 12.15
N VAL A 326 -5.30 -4.30 11.21
CA VAL A 326 -5.64 -5.72 11.24
C VAL A 326 -4.36 -6.46 11.58
N ASP A 327 -4.43 -7.34 12.58
CA ASP A 327 -3.27 -8.09 13.03
C ASP A 327 -2.76 -9.03 11.93
N GLU A 328 -1.44 -9.23 11.95
CA GLU A 328 -0.79 -10.24 11.15
C GLU A 328 -1.30 -11.62 11.57
N TRP A 329 -1.51 -12.49 10.59
CA TRP A 329 -1.99 -13.84 10.86
C TRP A 329 -1.38 -14.82 9.86
N THR A 330 -1.22 -16.07 10.30
CA THR A 330 -0.60 -17.11 9.49
C THR A 330 -1.63 -18.19 9.15
N GLU A 331 -1.80 -18.48 7.87
CA GLU A 331 -2.49 -19.69 7.44
C GLU A 331 -1.51 -20.84 7.28
N THR A 332 -1.97 -22.06 7.59
CA THR A 332 -1.22 -23.29 7.32
C THR A 332 -2.00 -24.15 6.34
N ILE A 333 -1.33 -24.58 5.28
CA ILE A 333 -1.87 -25.36 4.19
C ILE A 333 -1.17 -26.72 4.18
N LEU A 334 -1.96 -27.79 4.20
CA LEU A 334 -1.45 -29.16 4.12
C LEU A 334 -1.52 -29.67 2.68
N LEU A 335 -0.40 -30.17 2.16
CA LEU A 335 -0.28 -30.83 0.85
C LEU A 335 -0.88 -32.26 0.86
N LYS A 336 -2.09 -32.45 1.39
CA LYS A 336 -2.84 -33.70 1.16
C LYS A 336 -3.54 -33.68 -0.19
#